data_AF-B4LAY5-F1
#
_entry.id   AF-B4LAY5-F1
#
_cell.length_a   1.000
_cell.length_b   1.000
_cell.length_c   1.000
_cell.angle_alpha   90.00
_cell.angle_beta   90.00
_cell.angle_gamma   90.00
#
_symmetry.space_group_name_H-M   'P 1'
#
loop_
_entity.id
_entity.type
_entity.pdbx_description
1 polymer ?
#
loop_
_entity_poly.entity_id
_entity_poly.type
_entity_poly.pdbx_seq_one_letter_code
_entity_poly.pdbx_strand_id
1 'polypeptide(L)'
;MALVDLVYAYIGDTSVYHINERFDEMCSSHWWRNLLFIQNLFDHRDMCANWSWSLACEMQFFILANVLLFLYAKHPRLTKTLVATALLSTIAWTYGIGVRIKFQLSFDAAFATGTEIYTSPFVRVLPYILGAITAWSLLELRPQLMMGELRERCSWHLALLVFFACIYSTIRRDLGPLLAISLFVLGRLSFSLSVCWMIVGNTKEIYSALVAWSHHEMLAS
;
A
#
# COMPACT_ATOMS: atom_id res chain seq x y z
N MET A 1 20.25 -12.57 -0.43
CA MET A 1 20.58 -12.80 1.00
C MET A 1 22.07 -13.00 1.19
N ALA A 2 22.70 -14.02 0.60
CA ALA A 2 24.15 -14.25 0.70
C ALA A 2 25.02 -13.04 0.29
N LEU A 3 24.63 -12.30 -0.76
CA LEU A 3 25.34 -11.08 -1.16
C LEU A 3 25.24 -9.98 -0.09
N VAL A 4 24.08 -9.80 0.53
CA VAL A 4 23.87 -8.76 1.56
C VAL A 4 24.70 -9.10 2.80
N ASP A 5 24.67 -10.36 3.21
CA ASP A 5 25.48 -10.90 4.32
C ASP A 5 26.97 -10.64 4.08
N LEU A 6 27.50 -11.07 2.91
CA LEU A 6 28.90 -10.87 2.54
C LEU A 6 29.30 -9.38 2.50
N VAL A 7 28.47 -8.53 1.90
CA VAL A 7 28.74 -7.09 1.80
C VAL A 7 28.76 -6.45 3.19
N TYR A 8 27.80 -6.78 4.06
CA TYR A 8 27.74 -6.18 5.40
C TYR A 8 28.84 -6.70 6.31
N ALA A 9 29.24 -7.97 6.20
CA ALA A 9 30.42 -8.48 6.88
C ALA A 9 31.69 -7.73 6.43
N TYR A 10 31.87 -7.55 5.11
CA TYR A 10 33.01 -6.81 4.58
C TYR A 10 33.02 -5.34 5.02
N ILE A 11 31.88 -4.65 5.00
CA ILE A 11 31.79 -3.26 5.47
C ILE A 11 32.04 -3.21 6.99
N GLY A 12 31.54 -4.18 7.76
CA GLY A 12 31.81 -4.28 9.19
C GLY A 12 33.30 -4.39 9.51
N ASP A 13 34.05 -5.16 8.72
CA ASP A 13 35.50 -5.35 8.91
C ASP A 13 36.34 -4.16 8.42
N THR A 14 35.90 -3.46 7.38
CA THR A 14 36.71 -2.43 6.70
C THR A 14 36.33 -0.99 7.04
N SER A 15 35.11 -0.76 7.54
CA SER A 15 34.63 0.59 7.81
C SER A 15 35.18 1.14 9.12
N VAL A 16 35.49 2.45 9.10
CA VAL A 16 35.89 3.21 10.29
C VAL A 16 34.68 3.55 11.16
N TYR A 17 33.46 3.50 10.59
CA TYR A 17 32.22 3.88 11.26
C TYR A 17 31.50 2.67 11.83
N HIS A 18 30.88 2.83 13.00
CA HIS A 18 30.05 1.79 13.57
C HIS A 18 28.74 1.63 12.78
N ILE A 19 28.52 0.44 12.22
CA ILE A 19 27.27 0.11 11.52
C ILE A 19 26.25 -0.33 12.56
N ASN A 20 25.17 0.43 12.72
CA ASN A 20 24.10 0.07 13.66
C ASN A 20 23.29 -1.14 13.18
N GLU A 21 23.09 -1.29 11.87
CA GLU A 21 22.31 -2.39 11.30
C GLU A 21 23.25 -3.49 10.78
N ARG A 22 23.66 -4.39 11.68
CA ARG A 22 24.53 -5.54 11.37
C ARG A 22 23.77 -6.69 10.74
N PHE A 23 23.44 -6.57 9.45
CA PHE A 23 22.68 -7.61 8.75
C PHE A 23 23.43 -8.93 8.64
N ASP A 24 24.75 -8.94 8.67
CA ASP A 24 25.60 -10.13 8.75
C ASP A 24 25.19 -11.04 9.92
N GLU A 25 25.03 -10.46 11.11
CA GLU A 25 24.64 -11.19 12.31
C GLU A 25 23.17 -11.63 12.27
N MET A 26 22.28 -10.71 11.88
CA MET A 26 20.83 -10.96 11.89
C MET A 26 20.41 -11.96 10.80
N CYS A 27 21.06 -11.93 9.64
CA CYS A 27 20.77 -12.83 8.53
C CYS A 27 21.23 -14.26 8.78
N SER A 28 22.36 -14.46 9.44
CA SER A 28 22.81 -15.79 9.89
C SER A 28 21.74 -16.51 10.71
N SER A 29 21.07 -15.79 11.63
CA SER A 29 20.08 -16.37 12.55
C SER A 29 18.65 -16.43 12.00
N HIS A 30 18.29 -15.53 11.07
CA HIS A 30 16.90 -15.29 10.67
C HIS A 30 16.62 -15.36 9.16
N TRP A 31 17.57 -15.84 8.34
CA TRP A 31 17.40 -15.95 6.88
C TRP A 31 16.12 -16.67 6.45
N TRP A 32 15.71 -17.72 7.19
CA TRP A 32 14.55 -18.54 6.87
C TRP A 32 13.23 -17.76 6.94
N ARG A 33 13.14 -16.72 7.79
CA ARG A 33 11.96 -15.85 7.90
C ARG A 33 11.73 -15.06 6.61
N ASN A 34 12.80 -14.64 5.95
CA ASN A 34 12.75 -13.96 4.65
C ASN A 34 12.37 -14.91 3.51
N LEU A 35 12.86 -16.15 3.55
CA LEU A 35 12.50 -17.16 2.55
C LEU A 35 11.01 -17.51 2.60
N LEU A 36 10.42 -17.53 3.79
CA LEU A 36 8.99 -17.76 4.00
C LEU A 36 8.13 -16.50 3.89
N PHE A 37 8.70 -15.31 3.67
CA PHE A 37 7.99 -14.03 3.64
C PHE A 37 7.17 -13.74 4.91
N ILE A 38 7.73 -14.04 6.09
CA ILE A 38 7.07 -13.81 7.39
C ILE A 38 7.88 -12.90 8.33
N GLN A 39 9.00 -12.35 7.85
CA GLN A 39 9.88 -11.49 8.65
C GLN A 39 9.18 -10.25 9.21
N ASN A 40 8.16 -9.74 8.53
CA ASN A 40 7.37 -8.58 8.96
C ASN A 40 6.45 -8.86 10.15
N LEU A 41 6.31 -10.11 10.58
CA LEU A 41 5.51 -10.52 11.74
C LEU A 41 6.32 -10.55 13.05
N PHE A 42 7.64 -10.39 12.95
CA PHE A 42 8.57 -10.39 14.08
C PHE A 42 9.05 -8.96 14.39
N ASP A 43 9.79 -8.80 15.49
CA ASP A 43 10.40 -7.52 15.83
C ASP A 43 11.33 -7.06 14.70
N HIS A 44 11.19 -5.80 14.29
CA HIS A 44 12.04 -5.16 13.28
C HIS A 44 13.54 -5.27 13.54
N ARG A 45 13.95 -5.33 14.82
CA ARG A 45 15.36 -5.52 15.20
C ARG A 45 15.87 -6.88 14.76
N ASP A 46 15.00 -7.88 14.71
CA ASP A 46 15.32 -9.26 14.32
C ASP A 46 15.18 -9.49 12.81
N MET A 47 14.84 -8.46 12.03
CA MET A 47 14.70 -8.59 10.59
C MET A 47 16.05 -8.63 9.90
N CYS A 48 16.34 -9.73 9.23
CA CYS A 48 17.41 -9.78 8.25
C CYS A 48 17.04 -8.90 7.06
N ALA A 49 17.83 -7.86 6.78
CA ALA A 49 17.53 -6.81 5.79
C ALA A 49 16.16 -6.15 6.04
N ASN A 50 16.14 -5.08 6.86
CA ASN A 50 14.92 -4.38 7.26
C ASN A 50 14.03 -4.05 6.05
N TRP A 51 14.56 -3.50 4.95
CA TRP A 51 13.78 -3.13 3.75
C TRP A 51 12.97 -4.28 3.13
N SER A 52 13.32 -5.54 3.41
CA SER A 52 12.58 -6.70 2.89
C SER A 52 11.18 -6.85 3.50
N TRP A 53 10.85 -6.12 4.58
CA TRP A 53 9.53 -6.17 5.22
C TRP A 53 8.40 -5.85 4.23
N SER A 54 8.64 -4.98 3.24
CA SER A 54 7.61 -4.63 2.24
C SER A 54 7.32 -5.77 1.29
N LEU A 55 8.35 -6.51 0.88
CA LEU A 55 8.23 -7.66 -0.02
C LEU A 55 7.44 -8.79 0.65
N ALA A 56 7.62 -8.99 1.95
CA ALA A 56 6.81 -9.92 2.73
C ALA A 56 5.33 -9.55 2.71
N CYS A 57 5.01 -8.26 2.95
CA CYS A 57 3.65 -7.76 2.89
C CYS A 57 3.03 -8.00 1.50
N GLU A 58 3.76 -7.71 0.43
CA GLU A 58 3.28 -7.90 -0.94
C GLU A 58 2.94 -9.36 -1.25
N MET A 59 3.80 -10.31 -0.86
CA MET A 59 3.53 -11.73 -1.04
C MET A 59 2.28 -12.18 -0.24
N GLN A 60 2.15 -11.72 1.01
CA GLN A 60 0.99 -12.02 1.85
C GLN A 60 -0.31 -11.47 1.24
N PHE A 61 -0.29 -10.23 0.73
CA PHE A 61 -1.44 -9.62 0.09
C PHE A 61 -1.78 -10.27 -1.25
N PHE A 62 -0.78 -10.74 -2.00
CA PHE A 62 -1.00 -11.50 -3.23
C PHE A 62 -1.74 -12.81 -2.94
N ILE A 63 -1.30 -13.58 -1.95
CA ILE A 63 -1.97 -14.81 -1.53
C ILE A 63 -3.41 -14.50 -1.08
N LEU A 64 -3.59 -13.47 -0.24
CA LEU A 64 -4.91 -13.05 0.23
C LEU A 64 -5.84 -12.65 -0.93
N ALA A 65 -5.33 -11.87 -1.89
CA ALA A 65 -6.09 -11.43 -3.05
C ALA A 65 -6.55 -12.61 -3.91
N ASN A 66 -5.70 -13.63 -4.12
CA ASN A 66 -6.08 -14.86 -4.83
C ASN A 66 -7.18 -15.63 -4.08
N VAL A 67 -7.05 -15.79 -2.77
CA VAL A 67 -8.08 -16.44 -1.94
C VAL A 67 -9.41 -15.68 -2.02
N LEU A 68 -9.37 -14.35 -1.92
CA LEU A 68 -10.54 -13.49 -2.06
C LEU A 68 -11.17 -13.61 -3.45
N LEU A 69 -10.38 -13.76 -4.51
CA LEU A 69 -10.87 -13.98 -5.86
C LEU A 69 -11.62 -15.31 -5.99
N PHE A 70 -11.04 -16.41 -5.48
CA PHE A 70 -11.73 -17.71 -5.45
C PHE A 70 -13.00 -17.68 -4.60
N LEU A 71 -12.97 -16.98 -3.46
CA LEU A 71 -14.12 -16.83 -2.59
C LEU A 71 -15.21 -15.99 -3.26
N TYR A 72 -14.86 -14.92 -3.98
CA TYR A 72 -15.79 -14.10 -4.75
C TYR A 72 -16.53 -14.92 -5.82
N ALA A 73 -15.83 -15.81 -6.51
CA ALA A 73 -16.43 -16.68 -7.52
C ALA A 73 -17.54 -17.59 -6.96
N LYS A 74 -17.41 -18.05 -5.70
CA LYS A 74 -18.40 -18.92 -5.04
C LYS A 74 -19.45 -18.15 -4.21
N HIS A 75 -19.02 -17.11 -3.50
CA HIS A 75 -19.80 -16.40 -2.49
C HIS A 75 -19.59 -14.88 -2.57
N PRO A 76 -20.06 -14.21 -3.64
CA PRO A 76 -19.75 -12.81 -3.90
C PRO A 76 -20.25 -11.86 -2.81
N ARG A 77 -21.44 -12.11 -2.23
CA ARG A 77 -21.98 -11.29 -1.13
C ARG A 77 -21.09 -11.35 0.12
N LEU A 78 -20.65 -12.55 0.49
CA LEU A 78 -19.77 -12.75 1.64
C LEU A 78 -18.44 -12.03 1.42
N THR A 79 -17.80 -12.20 0.26
CA THR A 79 -16.52 -11.55 -0.04
C THR A 79 -16.63 -10.02 0.00
N LYS A 80 -17.71 -9.45 -0.55
CA LYS A 80 -17.96 -8.00 -0.46
C LYS A 80 -18.08 -7.52 0.98
N THR A 81 -18.82 -8.25 1.83
CA THR A 81 -18.93 -7.90 3.25
C THR A 81 -17.60 -8.02 3.98
N LEU A 82 -16.78 -9.04 3.67
CA LEU A 82 -15.45 -9.20 4.25
C LEU A 82 -14.50 -8.08 3.86
N VAL A 83 -14.51 -7.66 2.60
CA VAL A 83 -13.63 -6.57 2.14
C VAL A 83 -14.09 -5.20 2.65
N ALA A 84 -15.40 -4.95 2.71
CA ALA A 84 -15.93 -3.73 3.32
C ALA A 84 -15.59 -3.63 4.82
N THR A 85 -15.75 -4.73 5.56
CA THR A 85 -15.36 -4.78 6.98
C THR A 85 -13.85 -4.64 7.15
N ALA A 86 -13.04 -5.30 6.32
CA ALA A 86 -11.58 -5.14 6.35
C ALA A 86 -11.11 -3.70 6.09
N LEU A 87 -11.79 -2.95 5.20
CA LEU A 87 -11.50 -1.53 4.97
C LEU A 87 -11.74 -0.71 6.23
N LEU A 88 -12.91 -0.88 6.87
CA LEU A 88 -13.25 -0.18 8.10
C LEU A 88 -12.31 -0.56 9.25
N SER A 89 -12.00 -1.84 9.39
CA SER A 89 -11.06 -2.35 10.39
C SER A 89 -9.66 -1.77 10.20
N THR A 90 -9.18 -1.64 8.96
CA THR A 90 -7.88 -1.05 8.65
C THR A 90 -7.81 0.42 9.04
N ILE A 91 -8.86 1.19 8.74
CA ILE A 91 -8.95 2.59 9.13
C ILE A 91 -8.99 2.71 10.66
N ALA A 92 -9.87 1.95 11.31
CA ALA A 92 -9.99 1.93 12.77
C ALA A 92 -8.68 1.54 13.46
N TRP A 93 -7.98 0.54 12.94
CA TRP A 93 -6.66 0.11 13.42
C TRP A 93 -5.62 1.24 13.32
N THR A 94 -5.59 1.94 12.20
CA THR A 94 -4.69 3.08 11.98
C THR A 94 -4.95 4.19 12.99
N TYR A 95 -6.22 4.51 13.27
CA TYR A 95 -6.59 5.45 14.33
C TYR A 95 -6.20 4.96 15.72
N GLY A 96 -6.45 3.69 16.03
CA GLY A 96 -6.12 3.08 17.33
C GLY A 96 -4.63 3.15 17.65
N ILE A 97 -3.78 2.71 16.71
CA ILE A 97 -2.33 2.83 16.87
C ILE A 97 -1.91 4.29 16.94
N GLY A 98 -2.43 5.12 16.03
CA GLY A 98 -2.08 6.54 15.96
C GLY A 98 -2.33 7.29 17.28
N VAL A 99 -3.46 7.02 17.95
CA VAL A 99 -3.77 7.60 19.25
C VAL A 99 -2.84 7.04 20.35
N ARG A 100 -2.62 5.72 20.36
CA ARG A 100 -1.76 5.04 21.34
C ARG A 100 -0.35 5.63 21.36
N ILE A 101 0.23 5.86 20.19
CA ILE A 101 1.61 6.33 20.05
C ILE A 101 1.73 7.86 20.02
N LYS A 102 0.61 8.59 20.16
CA LYS A 102 0.54 10.05 19.99
C LYS A 102 1.19 10.49 18.67
N PHE A 103 0.74 9.87 17.58
CA PHE A 103 1.32 10.03 16.25
C PHE A 103 1.46 11.50 15.87
N GLN A 104 2.68 11.87 15.48
CA GLN A 104 2.98 13.17 14.91
C GLN A 104 3.43 12.94 13.47
N LEU A 105 2.88 13.71 12.54
CA LEU A 105 3.30 13.68 11.15
C LEU A 105 4.65 14.41 11.04
N SER A 106 5.74 13.73 11.37
CA SER A 106 7.11 14.24 11.23
C SER A 106 8.03 13.12 10.74
N PHE A 107 9.08 13.46 9.98
CA PHE A 107 10.06 12.46 9.51
C PHE A 107 10.70 11.72 10.70
N ASP A 108 11.12 12.45 11.73
CA ASP A 108 11.79 11.86 12.90
C ASP A 108 10.84 10.95 13.68
N ALA A 109 9.58 11.36 13.85
CA ALA A 109 8.57 10.52 14.49
C ALA A 109 8.22 9.31 13.62
N ALA A 110 8.16 9.46 12.30
CA ALA A 110 7.93 8.36 11.38
C ALA A 110 9.09 7.35 11.34
N PHE A 111 10.33 7.76 11.61
CA PHE A 111 11.45 6.85 11.80
C PHE A 111 11.44 6.21 13.20
N ALA A 112 11.24 6.99 14.26
CA ALA A 112 11.27 6.51 15.64
C ALA A 112 10.06 5.63 16.02
N THR A 113 8.89 5.91 15.47
CA THR A 113 7.65 5.11 15.63
C THR A 113 7.32 4.27 14.39
N GLY A 114 8.21 4.26 13.40
CA GLY A 114 8.02 3.65 12.08
C GLY A 114 7.81 2.14 12.09
N THR A 115 8.19 1.48 13.17
CA THR A 115 7.97 0.04 13.31
C THR A 115 6.47 -0.24 13.39
N GLU A 116 5.76 0.43 14.30
CA GLU A 116 4.36 0.17 14.60
C GLU A 116 3.38 0.64 13.51
N ILE A 117 3.66 1.75 12.81
CA ILE A 117 2.78 2.27 11.75
C ILE A 117 3.33 2.02 10.34
N TYR A 118 4.63 2.24 10.11
CA TYR A 118 5.19 2.18 8.77
C TYR A 118 5.42 0.74 8.30
N THR A 119 5.86 -0.17 9.18
CA THR A 119 6.04 -1.60 8.81
C THR A 119 4.79 -2.47 9.01
N SER A 120 3.73 -1.91 9.61
CA SER A 120 2.50 -2.66 9.87
C SER A 120 1.77 -3.08 8.57
N PRO A 121 1.56 -4.39 8.33
CA PRO A 121 0.82 -4.85 7.16
C PRO A 121 -0.64 -4.36 7.19
N PHE A 122 -1.23 -4.22 8.38
CA PHE A 122 -2.61 -3.77 8.53
C PHE A 122 -2.82 -2.33 8.08
N VAL A 123 -1.84 -1.43 8.25
CA VAL A 123 -1.93 -0.05 7.76
C VAL A 123 -1.64 0.03 6.25
N ARG A 124 -0.91 -0.95 5.72
CA ARG A 124 -0.46 -1.03 4.31
C ARG A 124 -1.46 -1.69 3.37
N VAL A 125 -2.41 -2.48 3.88
CA VAL A 125 -3.37 -3.23 3.05
C VAL A 125 -4.45 -2.35 2.39
N LEU A 126 -4.67 -1.13 2.90
CA LEU A 126 -5.70 -0.20 2.43
C LEU A 126 -5.75 0.02 0.89
N PRO A 127 -4.64 0.36 0.18
CA PRO A 127 -4.64 0.48 -1.27
C PRO A 127 -5.07 -0.79 -2.00
N TYR A 128 -4.69 -1.97 -1.47
CA TYR A 128 -5.06 -3.26 -2.06
C TYR A 128 -6.56 -3.53 -1.95
N ILE A 129 -7.15 -3.20 -0.79
CA ILE A 129 -8.60 -3.30 -0.58
C ILE A 129 -9.35 -2.37 -1.54
N LEU A 130 -8.91 -1.11 -1.68
CA LEU A 130 -9.52 -0.18 -2.62
C LEU A 130 -9.42 -0.69 -4.07
N GLY A 131 -8.26 -1.21 -4.47
CA GLY A 131 -8.07 -1.82 -5.78
C GLY A 131 -9.04 -2.99 -6.03
N ALA A 132 -9.25 -3.87 -5.04
CA ALA A 132 -10.21 -4.96 -5.13
C ALA A 132 -11.65 -4.46 -5.31
N ILE A 133 -12.07 -3.44 -4.53
CA ILE A 133 -13.38 -2.81 -4.66
C ILE A 133 -13.56 -2.20 -6.06
N THR A 134 -12.55 -1.49 -6.56
CA THR A 134 -12.58 -0.90 -7.90
C THR A 134 -12.66 -1.97 -8.98
N ALA A 135 -11.90 -3.06 -8.86
CA ALA A 135 -11.93 -4.17 -9.82
C ALA A 135 -13.31 -4.82 -9.91
N TRP A 136 -13.98 -5.06 -8.77
CA TRP A 136 -15.35 -5.60 -8.78
C TRP A 136 -16.38 -4.62 -9.32
N SER A 137 -16.24 -3.35 -8.93
CA SER A 137 -17.10 -2.29 -9.43
C SER A 137 -17.00 -2.21 -10.95
N LEU A 138 -15.79 -2.30 -11.50
CA LEU A 138 -15.55 -2.36 -12.93
C LEU A 138 -16.17 -3.60 -13.58
N LEU A 139 -16.18 -4.76 -12.92
CA LEU A 139 -16.80 -5.98 -13.45
C LEU A 139 -18.33 -5.89 -13.54
N GLU A 140 -18.98 -5.34 -12.51
CA GLU A 140 -20.46 -5.32 -12.37
C GLU A 140 -21.12 -4.14 -13.10
N LEU A 141 -20.46 -2.98 -13.12
CA LEU A 141 -21.04 -1.71 -13.61
C LEU A 141 -20.39 -1.25 -14.93
N ARG A 142 -19.83 -2.16 -15.74
CA ARG A 142 -19.00 -1.86 -16.93
C ARG A 142 -19.44 -0.65 -17.78
N PRO A 143 -20.74 -0.42 -18.09
CA PRO A 143 -21.17 0.76 -18.85
C PRO A 143 -21.58 1.98 -17.99
N GLN A 144 -21.83 1.83 -16.68
CA GLN A 144 -22.35 2.90 -15.79
C GLN A 144 -21.27 3.62 -14.98
N LEU A 145 -20.11 3.00 -14.76
CA LEU A 145 -18.95 3.65 -14.13
C LEU A 145 -18.19 4.59 -15.07
N MET A 146 -18.67 4.76 -16.31
CA MET A 146 -18.12 5.67 -17.31
C MET A 146 -18.30 7.11 -16.83
N MET A 147 -17.28 7.60 -16.15
CA MET A 147 -17.32 8.90 -15.51
C MET A 147 -16.59 9.92 -16.36
N GLY A 148 -17.11 11.16 -16.32
CA GLY A 148 -16.58 12.26 -17.11
C GLY A 148 -15.15 12.60 -16.72
N GLU A 149 -14.36 13.05 -17.69
CA GLU A 149 -12.97 13.49 -17.54
C GLU A 149 -12.77 14.48 -16.39
N LEU A 150 -13.81 15.26 -16.06
CA LEU A 150 -13.81 16.18 -14.93
C LEU A 150 -13.58 15.48 -13.59
N ARG A 151 -14.23 14.34 -13.33
CA ARG A 151 -14.09 13.64 -12.04
C ARG A 151 -12.69 13.05 -11.88
N GLU A 152 -12.10 12.57 -12.96
CA GLU A 152 -10.72 12.07 -12.97
C GLU A 152 -9.75 13.19 -12.62
N ARG A 153 -9.83 14.33 -13.32
CA ARG A 153 -9.00 15.52 -13.03
C ARG A 153 -9.16 15.99 -11.59
N CYS A 154 -10.40 16.08 -11.08
CA CYS A 154 -10.66 16.45 -9.69
C CYS A 154 -10.01 15.48 -8.70
N SER A 155 -10.01 14.17 -8.99
CA SER A 155 -9.40 13.17 -8.11
C SER A 155 -7.88 13.32 -8.03
N TRP A 156 -7.23 13.62 -9.15
CA TRP A 156 -5.80 13.94 -9.20
C TRP A 156 -5.46 15.22 -8.44
N HIS A 157 -6.20 16.30 -8.67
CA HIS A 157 -5.97 17.56 -7.98
C HIS A 157 -6.21 17.44 -6.47
N LEU A 158 -7.22 16.66 -6.05
CA LEU A 158 -7.45 16.36 -4.64
C LEU A 158 -6.28 15.56 -4.03
N ALA A 159 -5.78 14.53 -4.72
CA ALA A 159 -4.63 13.76 -4.25
C ALA A 159 -3.37 14.64 -4.10
N LEU A 160 -3.10 15.52 -5.08
CA LEU A 160 -2.00 16.48 -5.02
C LEU A 160 -2.16 17.48 -3.87
N LEU A 161 -3.36 18.03 -3.68
CA LEU A 161 -3.64 18.97 -2.59
C LEU A 161 -3.40 18.31 -1.22
N VAL A 162 -3.89 17.09 -1.03
CA VAL A 162 -3.69 16.34 0.22
C VAL A 162 -2.21 16.00 0.42
N PHE A 163 -1.48 15.66 -0.65
CA PHE A 163 -0.04 15.43 -0.60
C PHE A 163 0.73 16.67 -0.11
N PHE A 164 0.47 17.84 -0.71
CA PHE A 164 1.10 19.09 -0.26
C PHE A 164 0.70 19.46 1.18
N ALA A 165 -0.54 19.19 1.59
CA ALA A 165 -0.97 19.39 2.98
C ALA A 165 -0.20 18.48 3.95
N CYS A 166 0.06 17.22 3.59
CA CYS A 166 0.87 16.30 4.40
C CYS A 166 2.32 16.79 4.53
N ILE A 167 2.92 17.27 3.44
CA ILE A 167 4.27 17.84 3.47
C ILE A 167 4.32 19.10 4.33
N TYR A 168 3.35 20.02 4.17
CA TYR A 168 3.27 21.23 4.99
C TYR A 168 3.11 20.91 6.48
N SER A 169 2.25 19.95 6.82
CA SER A 169 2.08 19.46 8.20
C SER A 169 3.38 18.91 8.78
N THR A 170 4.21 18.28 7.96
CA THR A 170 5.52 17.73 8.36
C THR A 170 6.52 18.83 8.73
N ILE A 171 6.41 20.00 8.08
CA ILE A 171 7.26 21.18 8.34
C ILE A 171 6.82 21.90 9.60
N ARG A 172 5.51 22.11 9.79
CA ARG A 172 4.97 22.91 10.90
C ARG A 172 5.07 22.21 12.26
N ARG A 173 4.98 20.87 12.29
CA ARG A 173 5.10 20.02 13.50
C ARG A 173 4.17 20.42 14.68
N ASP A 174 3.13 21.23 14.43
CA ASP A 174 2.22 21.80 15.44
C ASP A 174 0.82 21.15 15.44
N LEU A 175 0.60 20.13 14.60
CA LEU A 175 -0.69 19.48 14.48
C LEU A 175 -0.96 18.51 15.64
N GLY A 176 -2.18 18.57 16.17
CA GLY A 176 -2.67 17.59 17.14
C GLY A 176 -2.69 16.16 16.55
N PRO A 177 -2.52 15.11 17.37
CA PRO A 177 -2.40 13.73 16.88
C PRO A 177 -3.58 13.27 16.02
N LEU A 178 -4.82 13.63 16.40
CA LEU A 178 -6.01 13.27 15.63
C LEU A 178 -6.03 13.87 14.22
N LEU A 179 -5.55 15.10 14.07
CA LEU A 179 -5.47 15.76 12.78
C LEU A 179 -4.34 15.17 11.93
N ALA A 180 -3.19 14.86 12.56
CA ALA A 180 -2.08 14.18 11.90
C ALA A 180 -2.48 12.80 11.34
N ILE A 181 -3.20 12.00 12.13
CA ILE A 181 -3.71 10.68 11.71
C ILE A 181 -4.75 10.86 10.59
N SER A 182 -5.67 11.80 10.74
CA SER A 182 -6.68 12.10 9.71
C SER A 182 -6.03 12.43 8.37
N LEU A 183 -5.02 13.32 8.37
CA LEU A 183 -4.27 13.68 7.17
C LEU A 183 -3.53 12.49 6.57
N PHE A 184 -2.91 11.65 7.41
CA PHE A 184 -2.22 10.45 6.96
C PHE A 184 -3.17 9.44 6.28
N VAL A 185 -4.31 9.15 6.91
CA VAL A 185 -5.34 8.24 6.36
C VAL A 185 -5.93 8.83 5.08
N LEU A 186 -6.28 10.12 5.08
CA LEU A 186 -6.81 10.81 3.91
C LEU A 186 -5.81 10.83 2.75
N GLY A 187 -4.52 11.06 3.02
CA GLY A 187 -3.48 11.03 1.99
C GLY A 187 -3.33 9.65 1.35
N ARG A 188 -3.39 8.59 2.15
CA ARG A 188 -3.37 7.22 1.62
C ARG A 188 -4.62 6.90 0.82
N LEU A 189 -5.80 7.26 1.31
CA LEU A 189 -7.08 7.05 0.62
C LEU A 189 -7.13 7.83 -0.70
N SER A 190 -6.80 9.12 -0.69
CA SER A 190 -6.88 9.98 -1.87
C SER A 190 -5.93 9.52 -2.97
N PHE A 191 -4.69 9.19 -2.63
CA PHE A 191 -3.71 8.66 -3.59
C PHE A 191 -4.13 7.29 -4.13
N SER A 192 -4.64 6.40 -3.27
CA SER A 192 -5.11 5.08 -3.73
C SER A 192 -6.30 5.21 -4.68
N LEU A 193 -7.26 6.10 -4.36
CA LEU A 193 -8.41 6.37 -5.21
C LEU A 193 -8.03 7.03 -6.53
N SER A 194 -7.05 7.94 -6.57
CA SER A 194 -6.59 8.55 -7.82
C SER A 194 -5.98 7.50 -8.75
N VAL A 195 -5.19 6.57 -8.21
CA VAL A 195 -4.63 5.45 -8.98
C VAL A 195 -5.74 4.51 -9.48
N CYS A 196 -6.69 4.15 -8.62
CA CYS A 196 -7.84 3.32 -9.00
C CYS A 196 -8.63 3.97 -10.15
N TRP A 197 -8.83 5.29 -10.12
CA TRP A 197 -9.54 5.99 -11.19
C TRP A 197 -8.73 6.13 -12.47
N MET A 198 -7.42 6.33 -12.38
CA MET A 198 -6.55 6.29 -13.55
C MET A 198 -6.67 4.94 -14.27
N ILE A 199 -6.69 3.82 -13.54
CA ILE A 199 -6.86 2.49 -14.13
C ILE A 199 -8.20 2.38 -14.86
N VAL A 200 -9.29 2.83 -14.22
CA VAL A 200 -10.63 2.83 -14.84
C VAL A 200 -10.68 3.71 -16.09
N GLY A 201 -10.06 4.88 -16.05
CA GLY A 201 -9.93 5.80 -17.20
C GLY A 201 -9.20 5.16 -18.37
N ASN A 202 -8.07 4.50 -18.14
CA ASN A 202 -7.32 3.80 -19.19
C ASN A 202 -8.10 2.63 -19.80
N THR A 203 -8.84 1.86 -19.00
CA THR A 203 -9.69 0.78 -19.55
C THR A 203 -10.78 1.28 -20.49
N LYS A 204 -11.27 2.52 -20.31
CA LYS A 204 -12.22 3.16 -21.24
C LYS A 204 -11.58 3.40 -22.60
N GLU A 205 -10.37 3.95 -22.64
CA GLU A 205 -9.65 4.22 -23.88
C GLU A 205 -9.39 2.94 -24.67
N ILE A 206 -8.87 1.91 -24.00
CA ILE A 206 -8.58 0.60 -24.62
C ILE A 206 -9.85 -0.02 -25.21
N TYR A 207 -10.96 -0.03 -24.46
CA TYR A 207 -12.23 -0.58 -24.96
C TYR A 207 -12.75 0.20 -26.17
N SER A 208 -12.71 1.54 -26.12
CA SER A 208 -13.14 2.37 -27.25
C SER A 208 -12.29 2.14 -28.51
N ALA A 209 -10.98 1.94 -28.35
CA ALA A 209 -10.07 1.61 -29.45
C ALA A 209 -10.36 0.22 -30.04
N LEU A 210 -10.64 -0.78 -29.21
CA LEU A 210 -11.00 -2.13 -29.66
C LEU A 210 -12.34 -2.16 -30.42
N VAL A 211 -13.35 -1.44 -29.94
CA VAL A 211 -14.65 -1.33 -30.64
C VAL A 211 -14.49 -0.61 -31.98
N ALA A 212 -13.76 0.50 -32.01
CA ALA A 212 -13.46 1.23 -33.24
C ALA A 212 -12.69 0.37 -34.26
N TRP A 213 -11.72 -0.42 -33.79
CA TRP A 213 -10.99 -1.37 -34.62
C TRP A 213 -11.89 -2.46 -35.22
N SER A 214 -12.78 -3.06 -34.42
CA SER A 214 -13.71 -4.09 -34.94
C SER A 214 -14.71 -3.55 -35.98
N HIS A 215 -15.16 -2.30 -35.81
CA HIS A 215 -16.00 -1.63 -36.80
C HIS A 215 -15.25 -1.33 -38.09
N HIS A 216 -13.96 -1.00 -38.00
CA HIS A 216 -13.11 -0.76 -39.16
C HIS A 216 -12.82 -2.05 -39.94
N GLU A 217 -12.66 -3.19 -39.26
CA GLU A 217 -12.53 -4.51 -39.92
C GLU A 217 -13.84 -4.94 -40.60
N MET A 218 -15.00 -4.74 -39.97
CA MET A 218 -16.30 -5.06 -40.57
C MET A 218 -16.65 -4.23 -41.81
N LEU A 219 -16.11 -3.01 -41.92
CA LEU A 219 -16.29 -2.16 -43.11
C LEU A 219 -15.28 -2.46 -44.22
N ALA A 220 -14.22 -3.21 -43.92
CA ALA A 220 -13.19 -3.61 -44.87
C ALA A 220 -13.42 -4.99 -45.52
N SER A 221 -14.45 -5.74 -45.07
CA SER A 221 -14.93 -7.01 -45.64
C SER A 221 -16.18 -6.83 -46.49
#